data_AF-G0HQQ2-F1
#
_entry.id   AF-G0HQQ2-F1
#
_cell.length_a   1.000
_cell.length_b   1.000
_cell.length_c   1.000
_cell.angle_alpha   90.00
_cell.angle_beta   90.00
_cell.angle_gamma   90.00
#
_symmetry.space_group_name_H-M   'P 1'
#
loop_
_entity.id
_entity.type
_entity.pdbx_description
1 polymer ?
#
loop_
_entity_poly.entity_id
_entity_poly.type
_entity_poly.pdbx_seq_one_letter_code
_entity_poly.pdbx_strand_id
1 'polypeptide(L)' 'MDEAFLDLESIEVELDEELLDAIDDKAFADHRDNRDAAIRDLLDEWLKQRATGDADEND' A
#
# COMPACT_ATOMS: atom_id res chain seq x y z
N MET A 1 14.01 21.55 -5.32
CA MET A 1 13.30 20.48 -4.60
C MET A 1 12.17 20.12 -5.54
N ASP A 2 12.33 19.04 -6.30
CA ASP A 2 11.33 18.65 -7.31
C ASP A 2 10.00 18.30 -6.65
N GLU A 3 9.07 19.25 -6.67
CA GLU A 3 7.70 19.14 -6.19
C GLU A 3 6.83 18.20 -7.06
N ALA A 4 7.39 17.61 -8.12
CA ALA A 4 6.71 16.68 -9.02
C ALA A 4 6.39 15.30 -8.39
N PHE A 5 6.96 14.98 -7.22
CA PHE A 5 6.64 13.74 -6.48
C PHE A 5 5.41 13.90 -5.57
N LEU A 6 4.79 15.08 -5.52
CA LEU A 6 3.73 15.45 -4.58
C LEU A 6 2.34 15.61 -5.22
N ASP A 7 2.16 15.23 -6.49
CA ASP A 7 0.81 15.10 -7.07
C ASP A 7 0.14 13.78 -6.64
N LEU A 8 0.35 13.43 -5.37
CA LEU A 8 -0.28 12.28 -4.73
C LEU A 8 -1.68 12.71 -4.32
N GLU A 9 -2.68 12.17 -5.01
CA GLU A 9 -4.06 12.30 -4.61
C GLU A 9 -4.27 11.61 -3.26
N SER A 10 -4.67 12.36 -2.23
CA SER A 10 -5.02 11.81 -0.94
C SER A 10 -6.47 11.34 -0.99
N ILE A 11 -6.67 10.04 -0.78
CA ILE A 11 -7.99 9.42 -0.71
C ILE A 11 -8.27 8.96 0.71
N GLU A 12 -9.49 9.18 1.20
CA GLU A 12 -9.99 8.58 2.43
C GLU A 12 -10.78 7.32 2.09
N VAL A 13 -10.48 6.22 2.80
CA VAL A 13 -11.14 4.93 2.65
C VAL A 13 -11.53 4.44 4.03
N GLU A 14 -12.79 4.05 4.19
CA GLU A 14 -13.26 3.40 5.41
C GLU A 14 -12.85 1.93 5.40
N LEU A 15 -12.13 1.52 6.43
CA LEU A 15 -11.71 0.14 6.66
C LEU A 15 -12.28 -0.36 7.98
N ASP A 16 -12.52 -1.66 8.04
CA ASP A 16 -12.94 -2.32 9.28
C ASP A 16 -11.83 -2.29 10.33
N GLU A 17 -12.22 -2.36 11.62
CA GLU A 17 -11.29 -2.33 12.75
C GLU A 17 -10.24 -3.46 12.69
N GLU A 18 -10.64 -4.66 12.27
CA GLU A 18 -9.72 -5.81 12.10
C GLU A 18 -8.64 -5.53 11.04
N LEU A 19 -8.99 -4.84 9.95
CA LEU A 19 -8.05 -4.46 8.90
C LEU A 19 -7.13 -3.34 9.37
N LEU A 20 -7.67 -2.38 10.13
CA LEU A 20 -6.90 -1.31 10.72
C LEU A 20 -5.82 -1.87 11.66
N ASP A 21 -6.18 -2.79 12.55
CA ASP A 21 -5.24 -3.45 13.47
C ASP A 21 -4.14 -4.21 12.71
N ALA A 22 -4.50 -4.95 11.66
CA ALA A 22 -3.51 -5.67 10.85
C ALA A 22 -2.51 -4.72 10.15
N ILE A 23 -2.98 -3.55 9.70
CA ILE A 23 -2.11 -2.52 9.12
C ILE A 23 -1.19 -1.92 10.19
N ASP A 24 -1.72 -1.65 11.38
CA ASP A 24 -0.93 -1.09 12.49
C ASP A 24 0.14 -2.08 12.96
N ASP A 25 -0.17 -3.38 13.04
CA ASP A 25 0.80 -4.43 13.36
C ASP A 25 1.94 -4.48 12.32
N LYS A 26 1.62 -4.40 11.01
CA LYS A 26 2.63 -4.35 9.95
C LYS A 26 3.46 -3.06 10.03
N ALA A 27 2.81 -1.92 10.30
CA ALA A 27 3.50 -0.65 10.46
C ALA A 27 4.50 -0.69 11.61
N PHE A 28 4.10 -1.28 12.74
CA PHE A 28 4.94 -1.44 13.92
C PHE A 28 6.12 -2.38 13.66
N ALA A 29 5.87 -3.53 13.02
CA ALA A 29 6.87 -4.55 12.75
C ALA A 29 7.96 -4.08 11.77
N ASP A 30 7.56 -3.48 10.64
CA ASP A 30 8.45 -3.30 9.49
C ASP A 30 8.74 -1.82 9.14
N HIS A 31 7.92 -0.89 9.63
CA HIS A 31 7.95 0.50 9.17
C HIS A 31 8.11 1.55 10.28
N ARG A 32 8.54 1.12 11.48
CA ARG A 32 8.69 1.99 12.67
C ARG A 32 7.42 2.76 13.01
N ASP A 33 6.29 2.05 13.04
CA ASP A 33 4.99 2.62 13.41
C ASP A 33 4.47 3.65 12.38
N ASN A 34 4.97 3.59 11.14
CA ASN A 34 4.54 4.46 10.05
C ASN A 34 3.48 3.76 9.19
N ARG A 35 2.21 4.07 9.46
CA ARG A 35 1.06 3.49 8.77
C ARG A 35 1.08 3.77 7.27
N ASP A 36 1.43 4.99 6.85
CA ASP A 36 1.51 5.35 5.43
C ASP A 36 2.53 4.49 4.68
N ALA A 37 3.67 4.19 5.32
CA ALA A 37 4.69 3.33 4.73
C ALA A 37 4.21 1.88 4.61
N ALA A 38 3.50 1.35 5.62
CA ALA A 38 2.92 0.01 5.57
C ALA A 38 1.84 -0.12 4.48
N ILE A 39 0.96 0.87 4.37
CA ILE A 39 -0.09 0.90 3.34
C ILE A 39 0.53 0.95 1.94
N ARG A 40 1.55 1.80 1.73
CA ARG A 40 2.25 1.89 0.44
C ARG A 40 2.96 0.59 0.08
N ASP A 41 3.58 -0.07 1.04
CA ASP A 41 4.23 -1.37 0.83
C ASP A 41 3.21 -2.43 0.42
N LEU A 42 2.09 -2.55 1.15
CA LEU A 42 0.99 -3.46 0.80
C LEU A 42 0.40 -3.17 -0.59
N LEU A 43 0.20 -1.89 -0.92
CA LEU A 43 -0.31 -1.48 -2.22
C LEU A 43 0.67 -1.83 -3.34
N ASP A 44 1.96 -1.60 -3.13
CA ASP A 44 3.02 -1.94 -4.09
C ASP A 44 3.14 -3.46 -4.29
N GLU A 45 3.08 -4.25 -3.22
CA GLU A 45 3.04 -5.72 -3.29
C GLU A 45 1.82 -6.20 -4.10
N TRP A 46 0.65 -5.61 -3.87
CA TRP A 46 -0.57 -5.96 -4.61
C TRP A 46 -0.49 -5.56 -6.09
N LEU A 47 0.03 -4.36 -6.39
CA LEU A 47 0.23 -3.90 -7.77
C LEU A 47 1.20 -4.81 -8.53
N LYS A 48 2.30 -5.21 -7.90
CA LYS A 48 3.27 -6.16 -8.48
C LYS A 48 2.65 -7.53 -8.76
N GLN A 49 1.83 -8.03 -7.84
CA GLN A 49 1.11 -9.30 -8.04
C GLN A 49 0.18 -9.23 -9.25
N ARG A 50 -0.57 -8.13 -9.41
CA ARG A 50 -1.45 -7.93 -10.58
C ARG A 50 -0.66 -7.77 -11.87
N ALA A 51 0.39 -6.96 -11.86
CA ALA A 51 1.27 -6.82 -13.03
C ALA A 51 1.92 -8.14 -13.45
N THR A 52 2.13 -9.07 -12.51
CA THR A 52 2.64 -10.41 -12.81
C THR A 52 1.53 -11.35 -13.28
N GLY A 53 0.30 -11.23 -12.77
CA GLY A 53 -0.86 -12.03 -13.17
C GLY A 53 -1.43 -11.67 -14.55
N ASP A 54 -1.39 -10.40 -14.94
CA ASP A 54 -1.77 -9.94 -16.30
C ASP A 54 -0.81 -10.47 -17.39
N ALA A 55 0.35 -11.02 -17.01
CA ALA A 55 1.27 -11.69 -17.94
C ALA A 55 0.87 -13.14 -18.26
N ASP A 56 -0.02 -13.75 -17.49
CA ASP A 56 -0.42 -15.16 -17.62
C ASP A 56 -1.78 -15.36 -18.34
N GLU A 57 -2.61 -14.31 -18.49
CA GLU A 57 -3.90 -14.38 -19.21
C GLU A 57 -3.80 -14.11 -20.74
N ASN A 58 -2.60 -14.15 -21.32
CA ASN A 58 -2.35 -13.88 -22.75
C ASN A 58 -1.57 -15.01 -23.47
N ASP A 59 -1.71 -16.28 -23.05
CA ASP A 59 -1.21 -17.46 -23.80
C ASP A 59 -2.35 -18.30 -24.42
#